data_AF-A0A101WTJ3-F1
#
_entry.id   AF-A0A101WTJ3-F1
#
_cell.length_a   1.000
_cell.length_b   1.000
_cell.length_c   1.000
_cell.angle_alpha   90.00
_cell.angle_beta   90.00
_cell.angle_gamma   90.00
#
_symmetry.space_group_name_H-M   'P 1'
#
loop_
_entity.id
_entity.type
_entity.pdbx_description
1 polymer ?
#
loop_
_entity_poly.entity_id
_entity_poly.type
_entity_poly.pdbx_seq_one_letter_code
_entity_poly.pdbx_strand_id
1 'polypeptide(L)' 'MLKTITNITQGKGKEGDIELLEELAKLASNVALCGLGKGAPSPFLSTLKYFRNEYEAHIKEKRCTALSCKERGGKENE' A
#
# COMPACT_ATOMS: atom_id res chain seq x y z
N MET A 1 5.55 -4.13 -6.69
CA MET A 1 4.36 -3.42 -6.15
C MET A 1 3.35 -4.38 -5.51
N LEU A 2 2.68 -5.26 -6.26
CA LEU A 2 1.63 -6.15 -5.72
C LEU A 2 2.06 -6.92 -4.46
N LYS A 3 3.18 -7.64 -4.52
CA LYS A 3 3.70 -8.42 -3.38
C LYS A 3 3.86 -7.58 -2.11
N THR A 4 4.41 -6.37 -2.22
CA THR A 4 4.62 -5.48 -1.07
C THR A 4 3.29 -5.00 -0.50
N ILE A 5 2.34 -4.58 -1.36
CA ILE A 5 1.00 -4.19 -0.92
C ILE A 5 0.31 -5.35 -0.21
N THR A 6 0.37 -6.57 -0.75
CA THR A 6 -0.15 -7.78 -0.11
C THR A 6 0.51 -8.05 1.25
N ASN A 7 1.82 -7.85 1.37
CA ASN A 7 2.50 -7.98 2.65
C ASN A 7 1.97 -6.96 3.67
N ILE A 8 1.78 -5.70 3.27
CA ILE A 8 1.22 -4.66 4.14
C ILE A 8 -0.18 -5.07 4.62
N THR A 9 -1.07 -5.51 3.73
CA THR A 9 -2.44 -5.92 4.11
C THR A 9 -2.50 -7.18 4.98
N GLN A 10 -1.48 -8.03 4.93
CA GLN A 10 -1.31 -9.20 5.80
C GLN A 10 -0.55 -8.89 7.11
N GLY A 11 -0.15 -7.63 7.33
CA GLY A 11 0.68 -7.20 8.47
C GLY A 11 2.10 -7.79 8.46
N LYS A 12 2.59 -8.17 7.28
CA LYS A 12 3.98 -8.53 6.99
C LYS A 12 4.78 -7.35 6.42
N GLY A 13 4.17 -6.16 6.36
CA GLY A 13 4.82 -4.92 5.93
C GLY A 13 5.95 -4.52 6.87
N LYS A 14 6.94 -3.80 6.35
CA LYS A 14 8.15 -3.37 7.05
C LYS A 14 8.36 -1.87 6.88
N GLU A 15 9.16 -1.28 7.77
CA GLU A 15 9.63 0.09 7.57
C GLU A 15 10.36 0.20 6.22
N GLY A 16 10.11 1.28 5.49
CA GLY A 16 10.62 1.49 4.13
C GLY A 16 9.76 0.90 3.01
N ASP A 17 8.78 0.03 3.29
CA ASP A 17 7.91 -0.53 2.24
C ASP A 17 7.06 0.55 1.56
N ILE A 18 6.62 1.58 2.31
CA ILE A 18 5.83 2.69 1.75
C ILE A 18 6.71 3.51 0.79
N GLU A 19 7.92 3.86 1.22
CA GLU A 19 8.87 4.66 0.47
C GLU A 19 9.29 3.95 -0.82
N LEU A 20 9.57 2.64 -0.74
CA LEU A 20 9.85 1.79 -1.89
C LEU A 20 8.67 1.78 -2.88
N LEU A 21 7.44 1.64 -2.37
CA LEU A 21 6.26 1.63 -3.24
C LEU A 21 6.01 2.98 -3.90
N GLU A 22 6.24 4.07 -3.18
CA GLU A 22 6.13 5.44 -3.71
C GLU A 22 7.15 5.70 -4.82
N GLU A 23 8.40 5.29 -4.62
CA GLU A 23 9.45 5.38 -5.65
C GLU A 23 9.10 4.57 -6.90
N LEU A 24 8.71 3.31 -6.73
CA LEU A 24 8.32 2.43 -7.83
C LEU A 24 7.12 2.99 -8.61
N ALA A 25 6.13 3.56 -7.91
CA ALA A 25 4.95 4.15 -8.53
C ALA A 25 5.31 5.39 -9.38
N LYS A 26 6.15 6.29 -8.83
CA LYS A 26 6.64 7.48 -9.56
C LYS A 26 7.48 7.06 -10.77
N LEU A 27 8.39 6.10 -10.59
CA LEU A 27 9.22 5.59 -11.68
C LEU A 27 8.36 5.01 -12.80
N ALA A 28 7.41 4.12 -12.48
CA ALA A 28 6.51 3.50 -13.45
C ALA A 28 5.70 4.55 -14.24
N SER A 29 5.19 5.59 -13.57
CA SER A 29 4.46 6.67 -14.23
C SER A 29 5.34 7.46 -15.22
N ASN A 30 6.62 7.65 -14.90
CA ASN A 30 7.55 8.41 -15.73
C ASN A 30 8.10 7.62 -16.92
N VAL A 31 8.39 6.32 -16.76
CA VAL A 31 9.11 5.53 -17.77
C VAL A 31 8.21 4.69 -18.68
N ALA A 32 6.94 4.48 -18.32
CA ALA A 32 6.03 3.68 -19.13
C ALA A 32 5.77 4.32 -20.51
N LEU A 33 5.80 3.49 -21.56
CA LEU A 33 5.65 3.94 -22.94
C LEU A 33 4.18 4.08 -23.39
N CYS A 34 3.24 3.43 -22.70
CA CYS A 34 1.81 3.50 -23.00
C CYS A 34 1.04 4.23 -21.89
N GLY A 35 -0.09 4.86 -22.25
CA GLY A 35 -0.91 5.62 -21.31
C GLY A 35 -1.45 4.78 -20.14
N LEU A 36 -1.76 3.50 -20.39
CA LEU A 36 -2.19 2.58 -19.34
C LEU A 36 -1.09 2.36 -18.29
N GLY A 37 0.15 2.13 -18.73
CA GLY A 37 1.30 1.96 -17.83
C GLY A 37 1.59 3.21 -17.01
N LYS A 38 1.43 4.40 -17.61
CA LYS A 38 1.59 5.67 -16.92
C LYS A 38 0.53 5.91 -15.84
N GLY A 39 -0.72 5.51 -16.11
CA GLY A 39 -1.86 5.69 -15.22
C GLY A 39 -2.06 4.58 -14.18
N ALA A 40 -1.48 3.40 -14.37
CA ALA A 40 -1.62 2.26 -13.46
C ALA A 40 -1.21 2.55 -12.00
N PRO A 41 -0.18 3.37 -11.70
CA PRO A 41 0.19 3.70 -10.33
C PRO A 41 -0.69 4.78 -9.67
N SER A 42 -1.50 5.52 -10.44
CA SER A 42 -2.29 6.66 -9.94
C SER A 42 -3.23 6.31 -8.78
N PRO A 43 -3.95 5.15 -8.79
CA PRO A 43 -4.77 4.74 -7.65
C PRO A 43 -3.96 4.52 -6.37
N PHE A 44 -2.73 3.99 -6.47
CA PHE A 44 -1.87 3.81 -5.31
C PHE A 44 -1.31 5.15 -4.79
N LEU A 45 -0.90 6.05 -5.68
CA LEU A 45 -0.40 7.37 -5.29
C LEU A 45 -1.49 8.22 -4.61
N SER A 46 -2.73 8.14 -5.10
CA SER A 46 -3.84 8.85 -4.46
C SER A 46 -4.16 8.27 -3.09
N THR A 47 -4.22 6.94 -2.94
CA THR A 47 -4.47 6.34 -1.62
C THR A 47 -3.34 6.64 -0.64
N LEU A 48 -2.09 6.64 -1.09
CA LEU A 48 -0.95 7.03 -0.26
C LEU A 48 -1.06 8.50 0.18
N LYS A 49 -1.47 9.41 -0.70
CA LYS A 49 -1.64 10.83 -0.37
C LYS A 49 -2.68 11.07 0.73
N TYR A 50 -3.82 10.37 0.66
CA TYR A 50 -4.95 10.63 1.57
C TYR A 50 -4.97 9.72 2.80
N PHE A 51 -4.37 8.53 2.72
CA PHE A 51 -4.48 7.49 3.74
C PHE A 51 -3.12 6.94 4.20
N ARG A 52 -2.02 7.71 4.08
CA ARG A 52 -0.67 7.27 4.52
C ARG A 52 -0.67 6.72 5.95
N ASN A 53 -1.40 7.38 6.85
CA ASN A 53 -1.57 6.96 8.23
C ASN A 53 -2.12 5.53 8.35
N GLU A 54 -3.02 5.10 7.46
CA GLU A 54 -3.53 3.73 7.46
C GLU A 54 -2.45 2.73 7.04
N TYR A 55 -1.64 3.05 6.04
CA TYR A 55 -0.48 2.21 5.67
C TYR A 55 0.52 2.10 6.83
N GLU A 56 0.78 3.21 7.53
CA GLU A 56 1.64 3.21 8.71
C GLU A 56 1.08 2.36 9.85
N ALA A 57 -0.23 2.39 10.10
CA ALA A 57 -0.87 1.51 11.09
C ALA A 57 -0.70 0.02 10.73
N HIS A 58 -0.79 -0.34 9.44
CA HIS A 58 -0.51 -1.73 9.00
C HIS A 58 0.94 -2.15 9.25
N ILE A 59 1.89 -1.21 9.22
CA ILE A 59 3.32 -1.49 9.40
C ILE A 59 3.72 -1.47 10.88
N LYS A 60 3.27 -0.47 11.64
CA LYS A 60 3.65 -0.25 13.04
C LYS A 60 2.80 -1.08 14.00
N GLU A 61 1.48 -1.01 13.84
CA GLU A 61 0.50 -1.66 14.73
C GLU A 61 0.08 -3.04 14.22
N LYS A 62 0.49 -3.39 13.00
CA LYS A 62 0.07 -4.62 12.32
C LYS A 62 -1.46 -4.78 12.33
N ARG A 63 -2.19 -3.68 12.12
CA ARG A 63 -3.65 -3.62 12.19
C ARG A 63 -4.21 -2.78 11.06
N CYS A 64 -5.39 -3.16 10.56
CA CYS A 64 -6.15 -2.35 9.61
C CYS A 64 -7.15 -1.45 10.34
N THR A 65 -6.94 -0.13 10.30
CA THR A 65 -7.83 0.86 10.92
C THR A 65 -9.16 1.01 10.16
N ALA A 66 -9.12 0.91 8.84
CA ALA A 66 -10.30 0.97 7.97
C ALA A 66 -11.13 -0.33 7.92
N LEU A 67 -10.73 -1.35 8.69
CA LEU A 67 -11.39 -2.66 8.76
C LEU A 67 -11.61 -3.35 7.40
N SER A 68 -10.84 -2.95 6.39
CA SER A 68 -11.05 -3.37 5.00
C SER A 68 -10.26 -4.62 4.62
N CYS A 69 -9.18 -4.92 5.35
CA CYS A 69 -8.38 -6.13 5.10
C CYS A 69 -9.00 -7.34 5.79
N LYS A 70 -9.26 -8.44 5.08
CA LYS A 70 -9.82 -9.67 5.67
C LYS A 70 -8.98 -10.25 6.81
N GLU A 71 -7.65 -10.17 6.68
CA GLU A 71 -6.70 -10.75 7.64
C GLU A 71 -6.50 -9.88 8.89
N ARG A 72 -6.86 -8.58 8.83
CA ARG A 72 -6.39 -7.55 9.78
C ARG A 72 -7.42 -6.48 10.14
N GLY A 73 -8.62 -6.51 9.54
CA GLY A 73 -9.75 -5.65 9.84
C GLY A 73 -10.63 -6.34 10.87
N GLY A 74 -10.57 -5.87 12.12
CA GLY A 74 -11.25 -6.51 13.27
C GLY A 74 -12.67 -6.97 12.93
N LYS A 75 -13.09 -8.19 13.23
CA LYS A 75 -12.79 -9.13 14.34
C LYS A 75 -12.46 -10.52 13.71
N GLU A 76 -11.89 -11.56 14.32
CA GLU A 76 -11.84 -12.13 15.68
C GLU A 76 -10.56 -13.00 15.74
N ASN A 77 -9.85 -12.97 16.86
CA ASN A 77 -9.07 -14.11 17.37
C ASN A 77 -8.89 -13.83 18.86
N GLU A 78 -9.73 -14.52 19.65
CA GLU A 78 -9.60 -14.83 21.09
C GLU A 78 -9.25 -13.71 22.07
#